data_AF-A0A2E0D194-F1
#
_entry.id   AF-A0A2E0D194-F1
#
_cell.length_a   1.000
_cell.length_b   1.000
_cell.length_c   1.000
_cell.angle_alpha   90.00
_cell.angle_beta   90.00
_cell.angle_gamma   90.00
#
_symmetry.space_group_name_H-M   'P 1'
#
loop_
_entity.id
_entity.type
_entity.pdbx_description
1 polymer ?
#
loop_
_entity_poly.entity_id
_entity_poly.type
_entity_poly.pdbx_seq_one_letter_code
_entity_poly.pdbx_strand_id
1 'polypeptide(L)'
;VLFWWATNHGKFLINKPVIDRIGSREILEIAMHRISTLDEDYYYGGPRRFFGMFYSRLPGVPLDRAKLNFDKSLLDNPNFFGTRVLRAQYYHTKLGNRELFEEDLEFIIKGDPSLLPDAMPENLFEQEKAKELLNNATILFE
;
A
#
# COMPACT_ATOMS: atom_id res chain seq x y z
N VAL A 1 -18.53 2.21 4.18
CA VAL A 1 -18.54 0.74 4.41
C VAL A 1 -17.80 -0.02 3.31
N LEU A 2 -18.12 0.18 2.02
CA LEU A 2 -17.50 -0.57 0.90
C LEU A 2 -15.97 -0.48 0.85
N PHE A 3 -15.38 0.71 1.06
CA PHE A 3 -13.92 0.90 1.09
C PHE A 3 -13.23 0.05 2.15
N TRP A 4 -13.75 0.08 3.37
CA TRP A 4 -13.18 -0.68 4.48
C TRP A 4 -13.35 -2.18 4.30
N TRP A 5 -14.49 -2.63 3.75
CA TRP A 5 -14.68 -4.02 3.36
C TRP A 5 -13.62 -4.47 2.33
N ALA A 6 -13.46 -3.73 1.23
CA ALA A 6 -12.53 -4.10 0.17
C ALA A 6 -11.07 -4.06 0.64
N THR A 7 -10.69 -3.03 1.41
CA THR A 7 -9.32 -2.88 1.96
C THR A 7 -8.98 -4.01 2.92
N ASN A 8 -9.87 -4.31 3.87
CA ASN A 8 -9.63 -5.38 4.84
C ASN A 8 -9.62 -6.76 4.16
N HIS A 9 -10.51 -6.99 3.19
CA HIS A 9 -10.53 -8.22 2.41
C HIS A 9 -9.23 -8.38 1.59
N GLY A 10 -8.77 -7.34 0.90
CA GLY A 10 -7.50 -7.38 0.17
C GLY A 10 -6.29 -7.63 1.06
N LYS A 11 -6.22 -6.97 2.23
CA LYS A 11 -5.16 -7.21 3.24
C LYS A 11 -5.20 -8.64 3.79
N PHE A 12 -6.38 -9.20 4.05
CA PHE A 12 -6.52 -10.59 4.49
C PHE A 12 -5.99 -11.57 3.42
N LEU A 13 -6.28 -11.33 2.15
CA LEU A 13 -5.88 -12.20 1.05
C LEU A 13 -4.40 -12.14 0.68
N ILE A 14 -3.67 -11.08 1.04
CA ILE A 14 -2.31 -10.82 0.54
C ILE A 14 -1.29 -11.92 0.92
N ASN A 15 -1.60 -12.67 1.98
CA ASN A 15 -0.83 -13.79 2.51
C ASN A 15 -1.53 -15.15 2.32
N LYS A 16 -2.61 -15.20 1.54
CA LYS A 16 -3.35 -16.43 1.23
C LYS A 16 -2.83 -17.10 -0.05
N PRO A 17 -3.18 -18.37 -0.28
CA PRO A 17 -2.92 -19.05 -1.55
C PRO A 17 -3.27 -18.19 -2.77
N VAL A 18 -2.51 -18.37 -3.84
CA VAL A 18 -2.68 -17.59 -5.09
C VAL A 18 -4.09 -17.71 -5.64
N ILE A 19 -4.70 -18.89 -5.56
CA ILE A 19 -6.05 -19.14 -6.08
C ILE A 19 -7.10 -18.26 -5.39
N ASP A 20 -6.99 -18.05 -4.09
CA ASP A 20 -7.92 -17.20 -3.33
C ASP A 20 -7.78 -15.73 -3.74
N ARG A 21 -6.55 -15.27 -3.95
CA ARG A 21 -6.28 -13.89 -4.43
C ARG A 21 -6.85 -13.65 -5.82
N ILE A 22 -6.70 -14.62 -6.73
CA ILE A 22 -7.25 -14.54 -8.08
C ILE A 22 -8.78 -14.59 -8.03
N GLY A 23 -9.35 -15.49 -7.22
CA GLY A 23 -10.81 -15.65 -7.08
C GLY A 23 -11.51 -14.38 -6.59
N SER A 24 -10.87 -13.60 -5.73
CA SER A 24 -11.43 -12.32 -5.24
C SER A 24 -11.04 -11.09 -6.06
N ARG A 25 -10.26 -11.25 -7.14
CA ARG A 25 -9.76 -10.12 -7.95
C ARG A 25 -10.91 -9.24 -8.45
N GLU A 26 -11.85 -9.85 -9.16
CA GLU A 26 -12.90 -9.11 -9.86
C GLU A 26 -13.73 -8.26 -8.90
N ILE A 27 -14.20 -8.86 -7.79
CA ILE A 27 -15.03 -8.14 -6.83
C ILE A 27 -14.28 -7.00 -6.14
N LEU A 28 -12.97 -7.17 -5.87
CA LEU A 28 -12.13 -6.12 -5.28
C LEU A 28 -11.83 -4.99 -6.28
N GLU A 29 -11.54 -5.31 -7.54
CA GLU A 29 -11.33 -4.32 -8.60
C GLU A 29 -12.62 -3.52 -8.84
N ILE A 30 -13.78 -4.17 -8.95
CA ILE A 30 -15.07 -3.50 -9.14
C ILE A 30 -15.38 -2.59 -7.95
N ALA A 31 -15.20 -3.07 -6.72
CA ALA A 31 -15.45 -2.26 -5.53
C ALA A 31 -14.55 -1.01 -5.49
N MET A 32 -13.26 -1.15 -5.77
CA MET A 32 -12.31 -0.04 -5.73
C MET A 32 -12.48 0.94 -6.90
N HIS A 33 -12.81 0.45 -8.11
CA HIS A 33 -13.21 1.31 -9.21
C HIS A 33 -14.48 2.08 -8.89
N ARG A 34 -15.48 1.44 -8.27
CA ARG A 34 -16.71 2.12 -7.84
C ARG A 34 -16.42 3.24 -6.84
N ILE A 35 -15.54 2.99 -5.86
CA ILE A 35 -15.12 4.03 -4.90
C ILE A 35 -14.41 5.15 -5.64
N SER A 36 -13.46 4.84 -6.51
CA SER A 36 -12.70 5.83 -7.28
C SER A 36 -13.57 6.68 -8.21
N THR A 37 -14.66 6.14 -8.77
CA THR A 37 -15.62 6.92 -9.58
C THR A 37 -16.45 7.87 -8.72
N LEU A 38 -16.73 7.50 -7.47
CA LEU A 38 -17.51 8.36 -6.55
C LEU A 38 -16.65 9.46 -5.95
N ASP A 39 -15.43 9.10 -5.56
CA ASP A 39 -14.44 10.01 -4.99
C ASP A 39 -13.05 9.40 -5.21
N GLU A 40 -12.29 9.97 -6.14
CA GLU A 40 -10.96 9.48 -6.50
C GLU A 40 -9.95 9.65 -5.36
N ASP A 41 -10.17 10.65 -4.50
CA ASP A 41 -9.30 10.98 -3.37
C ASP A 41 -9.80 10.40 -2.03
N TYR A 42 -10.82 9.53 -2.07
CA TYR A 42 -11.41 8.96 -0.88
C TYR A 42 -10.35 8.36 0.05
N TYR A 43 -10.31 8.84 1.30
CA TYR A 43 -9.35 8.43 2.32
C TYR A 43 -7.89 8.60 1.85
N TYR A 44 -7.57 9.80 1.34
CA TYR A 44 -6.24 10.21 0.92
C TYR A 44 -5.72 9.33 -0.23
N GLY A 45 -6.48 9.25 -1.33
CA GLY A 45 -6.16 8.39 -2.48
C GLY A 45 -6.21 6.89 -2.18
N GLY A 46 -7.08 6.47 -1.25
CA GLY A 46 -7.24 5.09 -0.79
C GLY A 46 -7.36 4.04 -1.91
N PRO A 47 -8.18 4.25 -2.96
CA PRO A 47 -8.28 3.32 -4.09
C PRO A 47 -6.94 3.10 -4.80
N ARG A 48 -6.18 4.16 -5.08
CA ARG A 48 -4.85 4.04 -5.71
C ARG A 48 -3.88 3.27 -4.81
N ARG A 49 -3.81 3.63 -3.54
CA ARG A 49 -2.99 2.92 -2.54
C ARG A 49 -3.34 1.43 -2.47
N PHE A 50 -4.63 1.09 -2.51
CA PHE A 50 -5.10 -0.29 -2.56
C PHE A 50 -4.60 -1.01 -3.82
N PHE A 51 -4.79 -0.43 -5.01
CA PHE A 51 -4.35 -1.06 -6.26
C PHE A 51 -2.84 -1.26 -6.32
N GLY A 52 -2.05 -0.32 -5.79
CA GLY A 52 -0.60 -0.48 -5.63
C GLY A 52 -0.26 -1.75 -4.83
N MET A 53 -0.83 -1.87 -3.64
CA MET A 53 -0.65 -3.05 -2.78
C MET A 53 -1.15 -4.33 -3.46
N PHE A 54 -2.38 -4.33 -3.96
CA PHE A 54 -3.06 -5.51 -4.48
C PHE A 54 -2.34 -6.07 -5.72
N TYR A 55 -1.97 -5.21 -6.67
CA TYR A 55 -1.26 -5.62 -7.89
C TYR A 55 0.18 -6.04 -7.65
N SER A 56 0.83 -5.58 -6.58
CA SER A 56 2.17 -6.06 -6.21
C SER A 56 2.18 -7.56 -5.84
N ARG A 57 1.02 -8.08 -5.44
CA ARG A 57 0.87 -9.43 -4.88
C ARG A 57 -0.05 -10.33 -5.70
N LEU A 58 -0.63 -9.84 -6.79
CA LEU A 58 -1.54 -10.62 -7.63
C LEU A 58 -0.79 -11.20 -8.84
N PRO A 59 -0.66 -12.54 -8.97
CA PRO A 59 0.03 -13.14 -10.11
C PRO A 59 -0.67 -12.84 -11.44
N GLY A 60 0.12 -12.74 -12.51
CA GLY A 60 -0.39 -12.44 -13.86
C GLY A 60 -0.75 -10.96 -14.09
N VAL A 61 -0.57 -10.10 -13.10
CA VAL A 61 -0.67 -8.64 -13.26
C VAL A 61 0.72 -8.03 -13.38
N PRO A 62 1.00 -7.22 -14.42
CA PRO A 62 2.29 -6.53 -14.54
C PRO A 62 2.55 -5.60 -13.35
N LEU A 63 3.76 -5.64 -12.79
CA LEU A 63 4.15 -4.82 -11.63
C LEU A 63 4.13 -3.31 -11.94
N ASP A 64 4.25 -2.92 -13.21
CA ASP A 64 4.10 -1.51 -13.63
C ASP A 64 2.72 -0.93 -13.26
N ARG A 65 1.68 -1.76 -13.19
CA ARG A 65 0.36 -1.33 -12.71
C ARG A 65 0.38 -1.00 -11.22
N ALA A 66 1.14 -1.75 -10.42
CA ALA A 66 1.32 -1.42 -9.01
C ALA A 66 2.10 -0.12 -8.86
N LYS A 67 3.21 0.03 -9.60
CA LYS A 67 4.04 1.24 -9.62
C LYS A 67 3.23 2.49 -9.94
N LEU A 68 2.46 2.47 -11.04
CA LEU A 68 1.65 3.60 -11.47
C LEU A 68 0.68 4.05 -10.38
N ASN A 69 0.06 3.11 -9.67
CA ASN A 69 -0.88 3.41 -8.60
C ASN A 69 -0.20 3.98 -7.36
N PHE A 70 0.94 3.43 -6.95
CA PHE A 70 1.73 3.99 -5.86
C PHE A 70 2.24 5.39 -6.18
N ASP A 71 2.83 5.59 -7.36
CA ASP A 71 3.41 6.87 -7.76
C ASP A 71 2.35 7.96 -7.81
N LYS A 72 1.16 7.67 -8.37
CA LYS A 72 0.03 8.60 -8.33
C LYS A 72 -0.47 8.85 -6.91
N SER A 73 -0.60 7.82 -6.08
CA SER A 73 -1.03 7.99 -4.69
C SER A 73 -0.06 8.86 -3.87
N LEU A 74 1.24 8.78 -4.15
CA LEU A 74 2.26 9.60 -3.48
C LEU A 74 2.34 11.02 -4.05
N LEU A 75 2.03 11.20 -5.33
CA LEU A 75 1.91 12.53 -5.94
C LEU A 75 0.72 13.28 -5.33
N ASP A 76 -0.42 12.61 -5.23
CA ASP A 76 -1.68 13.21 -4.77
C ASP A 76 -1.67 13.41 -3.24
N ASN A 77 -1.16 12.44 -2.48
CA ASN A 77 -1.18 12.42 -1.01
C ASN A 77 0.18 12.04 -0.39
N PRO A 78 1.23 12.88 -0.53
CA PRO A 78 2.59 12.55 -0.09
C PRO A 78 2.72 12.38 1.43
N ASN A 79 1.85 13.02 2.20
CA ASN A 79 1.88 13.03 3.67
C ASN A 79 1.05 11.90 4.31
N PHE A 80 0.42 11.01 3.51
CA PHE A 80 -0.22 9.81 4.03
C PHE A 80 0.77 8.64 4.01
N PHE A 81 1.44 8.38 5.13
CA PHE A 81 2.59 7.47 5.23
C PHE A 81 2.27 6.03 4.87
N GLY A 82 1.02 5.59 5.05
CA GLY A 82 0.59 4.24 4.70
C GLY A 82 0.84 3.86 3.23
N THR A 83 0.93 4.83 2.32
CA THR A 83 1.30 4.57 0.92
C THR A 83 2.73 4.06 0.79
N ARG A 84 3.69 4.73 1.44
CA ARG A 84 5.11 4.31 1.42
C ARG A 84 5.33 3.00 2.17
N VAL A 85 4.63 2.79 3.30
CA VAL A 85 4.72 1.50 4.03
C VAL A 85 4.26 0.35 3.15
N LEU A 86 3.13 0.49 2.45
CA LEU A 86 2.64 -0.57 1.56
C LEU A 86 3.56 -0.78 0.34
N ARG A 87 4.15 0.29 -0.20
CA ARG A 87 5.11 0.19 -1.31
C ARG A 87 6.38 -0.53 -0.89
N ALA A 88 6.96 -0.15 0.24
CA ALA A 88 8.09 -0.86 0.83
C ALA A 88 7.76 -2.34 1.06
N GLN A 89 6.69 -2.60 1.82
CA GLN A 89 6.34 -3.96 2.25
C GLN A 89 6.05 -4.91 1.09
N TYR A 90 5.38 -4.46 0.02
CA TYR A 90 4.86 -5.37 -1.01
C TYR A 90 5.46 -5.19 -2.39
N TYR A 91 5.88 -3.98 -2.77
CA TYR A 91 6.40 -3.71 -4.11
C TYR A 91 7.92 -3.83 -4.16
N HIS A 92 8.63 -3.16 -3.26
CA HIS A 92 10.10 -3.18 -3.25
C HIS A 92 10.65 -4.55 -2.86
N THR A 93 10.04 -5.21 -1.88
CA THR A 93 10.37 -6.61 -1.54
C THR A 93 10.14 -7.57 -2.71
N LYS A 94 9.07 -7.36 -3.49
CA LYS A 94 8.76 -8.18 -4.67
C LYS A 94 9.77 -7.99 -5.80
N LEU A 95 10.37 -6.80 -5.90
CA LEU A 95 11.42 -6.48 -6.87
C LEU A 95 12.84 -6.80 -6.38
N GLY A 96 13.04 -7.07 -5.09
CA GLY A 96 14.37 -7.20 -4.49
C GLY A 96 15.11 -5.86 -4.36
N ASN A 97 14.39 -4.73 -4.42
CA ASN A 97 14.97 -3.39 -4.35
C ASN A 97 15.14 -2.94 -2.89
N ARG A 98 16.21 -3.40 -2.23
CA ARG A 98 16.46 -3.10 -0.82
C ARG A 98 16.69 -1.61 -0.57
N GLU A 99 17.38 -0.92 -1.47
CA GLU A 99 17.71 0.50 -1.31
C GLU A 99 16.44 1.37 -1.28
N LEU A 100 15.52 1.13 -2.21
CA LEU A 100 14.24 1.86 -2.27
C LEU A 100 13.28 1.47 -1.15
N PHE A 101 13.39 0.23 -0.64
CA PHE A 101 12.69 -0.20 0.56
C PHE A 101 13.14 0.61 1.78
N GLU A 102 14.45 0.69 2.01
CA GLU A 102 15.02 1.44 3.14
C GLU A 102 14.72 2.94 3.00
N GLU A 103 14.81 3.51 1.80
CA GLU A 103 14.46 4.91 1.51
C GLU A 103 13.02 5.25 1.92
N ASP A 104 12.04 4.41 1.52
CA ASP A 104 10.64 4.63 1.86
C ASP A 104 10.41 4.60 3.38
N LEU A 105 11.00 3.64 4.08
CA LEU A 105 10.82 3.46 5.52
C LEU A 105 11.51 4.57 6.32
N GLU A 106 12.73 4.95 5.93
CA GLU A 106 13.44 6.06 6.58
C GLU A 106 12.71 7.39 6.40
N PHE A 107 12.14 7.64 5.22
CA PHE A 107 11.32 8.83 4.97
C PHE A 107 10.16 8.90 5.97
N ILE A 108 9.48 7.79 6.20
CA ILE A 108 8.36 7.71 7.14
C ILE A 108 8.84 7.94 8.58
N ILE A 109 9.91 7.25 9.00
CA ILE A 109 10.46 7.33 10.37
C ILE A 109 10.90 8.75 10.71
N LYS A 110 11.49 9.48 9.75
CA LYS A 110 11.96 10.86 9.92
C LYS A 110 10.86 11.91 9.68
N GLY A 111 9.74 11.51 9.06
CA GLY A 111 8.65 12.41 8.69
C GLY A 111 7.87 12.93 9.90
N ASP A 112 7.34 14.14 9.78
CA ASP A 112 6.46 14.74 10.78
C ASP A 112 5.00 14.30 10.53
N PRO A 113 4.39 13.46 11.39
CA PRO A 113 3.03 12.96 11.20
C PRO A 113 1.98 14.08 11.31
N SER A 114 2.32 15.24 11.89
CA SER A 114 1.41 16.38 12.04
C SER A 114 1.23 17.18 10.75
N LEU A 115 2.01 16.91 9.70
CA LEU A 115 1.81 17.51 8.37
C LEU A 115 0.49 17.08 7.69
N LEU A 116 -0.18 16.06 8.22
CA LEU A 116 -1.54 15.69 7.89
C LEU A 116 -2.33 15.43 9.19
N PRO A 117 -2.78 16.48 9.90
CA PRO A 117 -3.36 16.37 11.24
C PRO A 117 -4.51 15.36 11.33
N ASP A 118 -5.38 15.33 10.33
CA ASP A 118 -6.55 14.46 10.25
C ASP A 118 -6.20 12.96 10.07
N ALA A 119 -4.97 12.65 9.66
CA ALA A 119 -4.44 11.29 9.55
C ALA A 119 -3.22 11.06 10.45
N MET A 120 -2.99 11.93 11.42
CA MET A 120 -1.85 11.82 12.34
C MET A 120 -1.86 10.49 13.11
N PRO A 121 -3.00 9.97 13.61
CA PRO A 121 -3.01 8.66 14.26
C PRO A 121 -2.55 7.54 13.33
N GLU A 122 -3.00 7.55 12.07
CA GLU A 122 -2.55 6.60 11.05
C GLU A 122 -1.06 6.73 10.76
N ASN A 123 -0.57 7.96 10.58
CA ASN A 123 0.85 8.19 10.31
C ASN A 123 1.75 7.74 11.47
N LEU A 124 1.35 7.97 12.72
CA LEU A 124 2.06 7.46 13.90
C LEU A 124 2.09 5.93 13.91
N PHE A 125 0.98 5.28 13.58
CA PHE A 125 0.93 3.82 13.47
C PHE A 125 1.85 3.30 12.35
N GLU A 126 1.85 3.95 11.20
CA GLU A 126 2.69 3.57 10.06
C GLU A 126 4.19 3.82 10.33
N GLN A 127 4.55 4.77 11.21
CA GLN A 127 5.92 4.96 11.68
C GLN A 127 6.43 3.78 12.52
N GLU A 128 5.62 3.26 13.44
CA GLU A 128 5.99 2.07 14.21
C GLU A 128 6.15 0.86 13.28
N LYS A 129 5.21 0.69 12.34
CA LYS A 129 5.30 -0.38 11.35
C LYS A 129 6.53 -0.24 10.43
N ALA A 130 6.94 0.99 10.10
CA ALA A 130 8.15 1.21 9.32
C ALA A 130 9.42 0.78 10.07
N LYS A 131 9.50 1.04 11.38
CA LYS A 131 10.60 0.56 12.23
C LYS A 131 10.64 -0.97 12.27
N GLU A 132 9.48 -1.62 12.42
CA GLU A 132 9.39 -3.08 12.40
C GLU A 132 9.84 -3.68 11.05
N LEU A 133 9.44 -3.09 9.93
CA LEU A 133 9.85 -3.55 8.61
C LEU A 133 11.36 -3.40 8.40
N LEU A 134 11.94 -2.28 8.83
CA LEU A 134 13.38 -2.03 8.70
C LEU A 134 14.20 -3.01 9.55
N ASN A 135 13.75 -3.32 10.76
CA ASN A 135 14.38 -4.34 11.61
C ASN A 135 14.36 -5.73 10.97
N ASN A 136 13.39 -6.00 10.10
CA ASN A 136 13.24 -7.27 9.38
C ASN A 136 13.86 -7.24 7.97
N ALA A 137 14.56 -6.16 7.57
CA ALA A 137 15.09 -6.00 6.22
C ALA A 137 15.96 -7.19 5.79
N THR A 138 16.82 -7.70 6.67
CA THR A 138 17.67 -8.86 6.37
C THR A 138 16.83 -10.08 5.97
N ILE A 139 15.80 -10.43 6.76
CA ILE A 139 14.92 -11.59 6.48
C ILE A 139 14.11 -11.40 5.20
N LEU A 140 13.77 -10.15 4.84
CA LEU A 140 12.95 -9.84 3.67
C LEU A 140 13.72 -9.84 2.34
N PHE A 141 15.05 -9.76 2.38
CA PHE A 141 15.93 -9.65 1.21
C PHE A 141 17.08 -10.68 1.17
N GLU A 142 17.10 -11.65 2.09
CA GLU A 142 17.97 -12.84 2.05
C GLU A 142 17.55 -13.88 1.01
#